data_AF-A0A9P5Q100-F1
#
_entry.id   AF-A0A9P5Q100-F1
#
_cell.length_a   1.000
_cell.length_b   1.000
_cell.length_c   1.000
_cell.angle_alpha   90.00
_cell.angle_beta   90.00
_cell.angle_gamma   90.00
#
_symmetry.space_group_name_H-M   'P 1'
#
loop_
_entity.id
_entity.type
_entity.pdbx_description
1 polymer ?
#
loop_
_entity_poly.entity_id
_entity_poly.type
_entity_poly.pdbx_seq_one_letter_code
_entity_poly.pdbx_strand_id
1 'polypeptide(L)'
;MILQLVVWLLGLAEITVIVFRDVVPSSEYSQQILALLLPSQYPHTSHAILNPCFLTGTSLIIAGGVLRLFCYRALGKLFTFEVSVQNKHKLITNGPYRIVRHPSYTGMMMMSAGIFIWQIAPASWIRQSGMLENVGVRLLVVAFTLWSLAICYSSFPRARLEDTIMSDEFGDQWKRWARQVPYLLIPYVY
;
A
#
# COMPACT_ATOMS: atom_id res chain seq x y z
N MET A 1 -11.89 9.85 1.35
CA MET A 1 -11.90 10.08 2.81
C MET A 1 -12.48 8.89 3.57
N ILE A 2 -13.74 8.49 3.33
CA ILE A 2 -14.39 7.36 4.06
C ILE A 2 -13.63 6.04 3.91
N LEU A 3 -13.26 5.65 2.68
CA LEU A 3 -12.55 4.39 2.43
C LEU A 3 -11.20 4.30 3.15
N GLN A 4 -10.49 5.43 3.26
CA GLN A 4 -9.23 5.49 4.01
C GLN A 4 -9.48 5.25 5.50
N LEU A 5 -10.46 5.94 6.09
CA LEU A 5 -10.82 5.76 7.50
C LEU A 5 -11.16 4.30 7.82
N VAL A 6 -11.89 3.62 6.93
CA VAL A 6 -12.18 2.19 7.07
C VAL A 6 -10.89 1.36 7.15
N VAL A 7 -9.94 1.58 6.23
CA VAL A 7 -8.65 0.86 6.24
C VAL A 7 -7.85 1.13 7.52
N TRP A 8 -7.82 2.37 8.00
CA TRP A 8 -7.15 2.71 9.25
C TRP A 8 -7.78 2.01 10.45
N LEU A 9 -9.12 1.98 10.52
CA LEU A 9 -9.84 1.28 11.59
C LEU A 9 -9.60 -0.23 11.56
N LEU A 10 -9.62 -0.84 10.37
CA LEU A 10 -9.31 -2.27 10.21
C LEU A 10 -7.87 -2.58 10.67
N GLY A 11 -6.89 -1.75 10.28
CA GLY A 11 -5.50 -1.91 10.71
C GLY A 11 -5.31 -1.71 12.21
N LEU A 12 -6.02 -0.75 12.82
CA LEU A 12 -6.01 -0.56 14.27
C LEU A 12 -6.61 -1.75 15.01
N ALA A 13 -7.72 -2.31 14.52
CA ALA A 13 -8.33 -3.50 15.09
C ALA A 13 -7.38 -4.71 15.03
N GLU A 14 -6.73 -4.93 13.88
CA GLU A 14 -5.70 -5.95 13.70
C GLU A 14 -4.56 -5.80 14.71
N ILE A 15 -3.98 -4.61 14.82
CA ILE A 15 -2.88 -4.33 15.75
C ILE A 15 -3.33 -4.52 17.20
N THR A 16 -4.54 -4.06 17.54
CA THR A 16 -5.11 -4.21 18.89
C THR A 16 -5.24 -5.68 19.26
N VAL A 17 -5.81 -6.49 18.37
CA VAL A 17 -5.94 -7.94 18.61
C VAL A 17 -4.58 -8.59 18.80
N ILE A 18 -3.58 -8.28 17.96
CA ILE A 18 -2.23 -8.83 18.09
C ILE A 18 -1.59 -8.43 19.43
N VAL A 19 -1.67 -7.16 19.81
CA VAL A 19 -1.04 -6.66 21.05
C VAL A 19 -1.69 -7.27 22.29
N PHE A 20 -3.02 -7.24 22.38
CA PHE A 20 -3.70 -7.72 23.58
C PHE A 20 -3.65 -9.25 23.69
N ARG A 21 -3.79 -9.98 22.58
CA ARG A 21 -3.68 -11.44 22.58
C ARG A 21 -2.32 -11.91 23.06
N ASP A 22 -1.25 -11.26 22.60
CA ASP A 22 0.05 -11.90 22.66
C ASP A 22 1.13 -11.16 23.47
N VAL A 23 1.00 -9.84 23.65
CA VAL A 23 1.92 -9.05 24.50
C VAL A 23 1.41 -8.97 25.93
N VAL A 24 0.09 -8.92 26.13
CA VAL A 24 -0.53 -8.79 27.45
C VAL A 24 -1.66 -9.83 27.66
N PRO A 25 -1.40 -11.15 27.50
CA PRO A 25 -2.43 -12.19 27.58
C PRO A 25 -3.04 -12.33 28.99
N SER A 26 -2.28 -12.01 30.04
CA SER A 26 -2.63 -12.30 31.43
C SER A 26 -3.51 -11.23 32.10
N SER A 27 -3.87 -10.17 31.40
CA SER A 27 -4.69 -9.07 31.94
C SER A 27 -6.18 -9.30 31.71
N GLU A 28 -7.02 -9.07 32.71
CA GLU A 28 -8.49 -9.15 32.58
C GLU A 28 -9.02 -8.20 31.49
N TYR A 29 -8.41 -7.02 31.33
CA TYR A 29 -8.74 -6.07 30.28
C TYR A 29 -8.48 -6.63 28.88
N SER A 30 -7.43 -7.44 28.73
CA SER A 30 -7.12 -8.08 27.45
C SER A 30 -8.21 -9.05 27.04
N GLN A 31 -8.71 -9.85 27.99
CA GLN A 31 -9.78 -10.81 27.73
C GLN A 31 -11.09 -10.12 27.31
N GLN A 32 -11.43 -9.01 27.96
CA GLN A 32 -12.62 -8.22 27.60
C GLN A 32 -12.51 -7.62 26.19
N ILE A 33 -11.34 -7.05 25.85
CA ILE A 33 -11.10 -6.45 24.52
C ILE A 33 -11.10 -7.52 23.43
N LEU A 34 -10.49 -8.68 23.68
CA LEU A 34 -10.48 -9.79 22.72
C LEU A 34 -11.88 -10.40 22.54
N ALA A 35 -12.67 -10.54 23.60
CA ALA A 35 -14.05 -11.01 23.49
C ALA A 35 -14.93 -10.06 22.64
N LEU A 36 -14.67 -8.74 22.72
CA LEU A 36 -15.36 -7.74 21.91
C LEU A 36 -14.91 -7.78 20.43
N LEU A 37 -13.61 -7.93 20.18
CA LEU A 37 -13.02 -7.87 18.83
C LEU A 37 -13.05 -9.21 18.09
N LEU A 38 -13.17 -10.34 18.79
CA LEU A 38 -13.18 -11.70 18.24
C LEU A 38 -14.35 -12.54 18.80
N PRO A 39 -15.61 -12.14 18.59
CA PRO A 39 -16.75 -12.79 19.24
C PRO A 39 -16.93 -14.25 18.83
N SER A 40 -16.53 -14.62 17.61
CA SER A 40 -16.75 -15.95 17.02
C SER A 40 -15.64 -16.97 17.30
N GLN A 41 -14.44 -16.54 17.72
CA GLN A 41 -13.28 -17.43 17.90
C GLN A 41 -12.72 -17.46 19.33
N TYR A 42 -13.29 -16.69 20.25
CA TYR A 42 -12.96 -16.79 21.67
C TYR A 42 -13.56 -18.08 22.26
N PRO A 43 -12.81 -19.06 22.81
CA PRO A 43 -11.40 -19.06 23.23
C PRO A 43 -10.45 -19.91 22.36
N HIS A 44 -10.87 -20.36 21.18
CA HIS A 44 -10.16 -21.36 20.38
C HIS A 44 -9.44 -20.70 19.19
N THR A 45 -8.16 -20.32 19.37
CA THR A 45 -7.06 -20.51 18.39
C THR A 45 -5.78 -19.82 18.84
N SER A 46 -4.76 -20.60 19.16
CA SER A 46 -3.38 -20.16 19.35
C SER A 46 -2.65 -20.13 18.00
N HIS A 47 -2.78 -19.03 17.25
CA HIS A 47 -1.95 -18.78 16.08
C HIS A 47 -0.98 -17.63 16.38
N ALA A 48 0.31 -17.88 16.22
CA ALA A 48 1.39 -16.98 16.62
C ALA A 48 1.39 -15.61 15.88
N ILE A 49 1.61 -14.56 16.67
CA ILE A 49 1.85 -13.12 16.40
C ILE A 49 2.50 -12.78 15.05
N LEU A 50 3.51 -13.55 14.65
CA LEU A 50 4.38 -13.23 13.54
C LEU A 50 4.18 -14.24 12.43
N ASN A 51 2.97 -14.25 11.87
CA ASN A 51 2.77 -14.96 10.63
C ASN A 51 3.68 -14.32 9.57
N PRO A 52 4.49 -15.10 8.81
CA PRO A 52 5.29 -14.58 7.71
C PRO A 52 4.49 -13.67 6.76
N CYS A 53 3.19 -13.95 6.56
CA CYS A 53 2.31 -13.08 5.79
C CYS A 53 2.15 -11.69 6.43
N PHE A 54 1.91 -11.60 7.73
CA PHE A 54 1.79 -10.31 8.43
C PHE A 54 3.08 -9.49 8.33
N LEU A 55 4.23 -10.12 8.60
CA LEU A 55 5.54 -9.49 8.50
C LEU A 55 5.85 -9.03 7.07
N THR A 56 5.60 -9.88 6.08
CA THR A 56 5.82 -9.56 4.67
C THR A 56 4.91 -8.42 4.22
N GLY A 57 3.62 -8.47 4.56
CA GLY A 57 2.65 -7.42 4.24
C GLY A 57 3.03 -6.08 4.86
N THR A 58 3.39 -6.08 6.14
CA THR A 58 3.85 -4.88 6.87
C THR A 58 5.11 -4.30 6.26
N SER A 59 6.09 -5.16 5.95
CA SER A 59 7.37 -4.75 5.34
C SER A 59 7.16 -4.11 3.97
N LEU A 60 6.27 -4.65 3.15
CA LEU A 60 5.93 -4.08 1.84
C LEU A 60 5.21 -2.73 1.96
N ILE A 61 4.28 -2.59 2.91
CA ILE A 61 3.59 -1.33 3.16
C ILE A 61 4.59 -0.25 3.61
N ILE A 62 5.46 -0.57 4.56
CA ILE A 62 6.49 0.36 5.06
C ILE A 62 7.45 0.73 3.94
N ALA A 63 7.99 -0.25 3.21
CA ALA A 63 8.94 0.00 2.13
C ALA A 63 8.31 0.83 1.00
N GLY A 64 7.07 0.54 0.61
CA GLY A 64 6.34 1.34 -0.38
C GLY A 64 6.05 2.76 0.10
N GLY A 65 5.69 2.95 1.37
CA GLY A 65 5.49 4.26 1.99
C GLY A 65 6.77 5.09 2.06
N VAL A 66 7.89 4.47 2.45
CA VAL A 66 9.22 5.11 2.48
C VAL A 66 9.67 5.50 1.08
N LEU A 67 9.48 4.64 0.08
CA LEU A 67 9.79 4.95 -1.31
C LEU A 67 9.00 6.17 -1.79
N ARG A 68 7.70 6.23 -1.51
CA ARG A 68 6.87 7.39 -1.83
C ARG A 68 7.34 8.65 -1.10
N LEU A 69 7.71 8.56 0.18
CA LEU A 69 8.27 9.68 0.93
C LEU A 69 9.56 10.21 0.27
N PHE A 70 10.42 9.34 -0.23
CA PHE A 70 11.59 9.76 -1.01
C PHE A 70 11.21 10.40 -2.34
N CYS A 71 10.20 9.89 -3.05
CA CYS A 71 9.68 10.53 -4.27
C CYS A 71 9.15 11.94 -3.98
N TYR A 72 8.36 12.09 -2.91
CA TYR A 72 7.85 13.39 -2.46
C TYR A 72 8.97 14.37 -2.12
N ARG A 73 10.00 13.90 -1.40
CA ARG A 73 11.18 14.72 -1.07
C ARG A 73 12.00 15.09 -2.30
N ALA A 74 12.14 14.17 -3.26
CA ALA A 74 12.88 14.40 -4.50
C ALA A 74 12.17 15.40 -5.44
N LEU A 75 10.83 15.33 -5.53
CA LEU A 75 10.04 16.28 -6.32
C LEU A 75 9.84 17.61 -5.62
N GLY A 76 9.79 17.62 -4.28
CA GLY A 76 9.60 18.83 -3.48
C GLY A 76 8.37 19.63 -3.93
N LYS A 77 8.56 20.90 -4.29
CA LYS A 77 7.48 21.80 -4.75
C LYS A 77 6.88 21.42 -6.12
N LEU A 78 7.46 20.46 -6.84
CA LEU A 78 6.98 20.02 -8.16
C LEU A 78 6.01 18.82 -8.07
N PHE A 79 5.70 18.29 -6.88
CA PHE A 79 4.73 17.21 -6.75
C PHE A 79 3.29 17.73 -6.85
N THR A 80 2.62 17.47 -7.97
CA THR A 80 1.18 17.70 -8.16
C THR A 80 0.45 16.37 -8.38
N PHE A 81 -0.73 16.22 -7.78
CA PHE A 81 -1.63 15.08 -8.05
C PHE A 81 -2.34 15.20 -9.41
N GLU A 82 -2.37 16.42 -9.96
CA GLU A 82 -2.81 16.69 -11.32
C GLU A 82 -1.60 16.66 -12.26
N VAL A 83 -1.79 16.04 -13.42
CA VAL A 83 -0.85 16.08 -14.56
C VAL A 83 -0.92 17.47 -15.18
N SER A 84 -0.44 18.49 -14.46
CA SER A 84 -0.30 19.84 -14.98
C SER A 84 1.16 20.26 -14.93
N VAL A 85 1.73 20.53 -16.10
CA VAL A 85 3.07 21.08 -16.25
C VAL A 85 3.04 22.48 -15.66
N GLN A 86 3.59 22.65 -14.46
CA GLN A 86 3.77 24.00 -13.90
C GLN A 86 4.83 24.75 -14.71
N ASN A 87 4.64 26.06 -14.89
CA ASN A 87 5.46 26.97 -15.73
C ASN A 87 6.98 27.07 -15.41
N LYS A 88 7.56 26.17 -14.59
CA LYS A 88 9.00 26.02 -14.32
C LYS A 88 9.37 24.56 -13.99
N HIS A 89 8.71 23.58 -14.61
CA HIS A 89 8.95 22.18 -14.33
C HIS A 89 10.39 21.81 -14.76
N LYS A 90 11.16 21.18 -13.86
CA LYS A 90 12.49 20.65 -14.16
C LYS A 90 12.42 19.13 -14.11
N LEU A 91 13.05 18.47 -15.08
CA LEU A 91 13.16 17.01 -15.06
C LEU A 91 14.00 16.58 -13.85
N ILE A 92 13.38 15.87 -12.90
CA ILE A 92 14.04 15.33 -11.71
C ILE A 92 14.58 13.94 -12.04
N THR A 93 15.89 13.79 -11.95
CA THR A 93 16.60 12.53 -12.27
C THR A 93 17.34 11.94 -11.06
N ASN A 94 17.21 12.56 -9.89
CA ASN A 94 17.92 12.20 -8.67
C ASN A 94 17.09 11.30 -7.74
N GLY A 95 17.76 10.64 -6.79
CA GLY A 95 17.11 9.77 -5.81
C GLY A 95 16.47 8.55 -6.46
N PRO A 96 15.22 8.19 -6.12
CA PRO A 96 14.52 7.04 -6.71
C PRO A 96 14.40 7.08 -8.24
N TYR A 97 14.37 8.29 -8.83
CA TYR A 97 14.25 8.53 -10.27
C TYR A 97 15.53 8.15 -11.06
N ARG A 98 16.62 7.80 -10.38
CA ARG A 98 17.82 7.24 -11.02
C ARG A 98 17.69 5.74 -11.31
N ILE A 99 16.71 5.07 -10.71
CA ILE A 99 16.54 3.60 -10.80
C ILE A 99 15.39 3.25 -11.74
N VAL A 100 14.23 3.89 -11.57
CA VAL A 100 13.05 3.72 -12.42
C VAL A 100 12.44 5.09 -12.71
N ARG A 101 11.69 5.21 -13.81
CA ARG A 101 11.12 6.50 -14.23
C ARG A 101 9.95 6.95 -13.36
N HIS A 102 9.11 6.02 -12.87
CA HIS A 102 7.97 6.33 -11.99
C HIS A 102 7.99 5.57 -10.65
N PRO A 103 8.96 5.84 -9.76
CA PRO A 103 9.15 5.12 -8.50
C PRO A 103 7.98 5.28 -7.52
N SER A 104 7.20 6.36 -7.63
CA SER A 104 6.00 6.59 -6.82
C SER A 104 4.92 5.53 -7.07
N TYR A 105 4.73 5.14 -8.34
CA TYR A 105 3.79 4.08 -8.71
C TYR A 105 4.28 2.71 -8.23
N THR A 106 5.58 2.44 -8.27
CA THR A 106 6.19 1.26 -7.65
C THR A 106 5.86 1.18 -6.16
N GLY A 107 6.04 2.28 -5.43
CA GLY A 107 5.72 2.35 -4.01
C GLY A 107 4.23 2.12 -3.73
N MET A 108 3.35 2.64 -4.58
CA MET A 108 1.91 2.37 -4.50
C MET A 108 1.59 0.89 -4.70
N MET A 109 2.18 0.23 -5.71
CA MET A 109 1.99 -1.20 -5.95
C MET A 109 2.49 -2.05 -4.78
N MET A 110 3.62 -1.69 -4.17
CA MET A 110 4.13 -2.37 -2.97
C MET A 110 3.16 -2.26 -1.80
N MET A 111 2.62 -1.07 -1.54
CA MET A 111 1.62 -0.87 -0.48
C MET A 111 0.35 -1.69 -0.75
N SER A 112 -0.17 -1.67 -1.98
CA SER A 112 -1.33 -2.48 -2.36
C SER A 112 -1.08 -3.97 -2.18
N ALA A 113 0.09 -4.48 -2.61
CA ALA A 113 0.47 -5.87 -2.41
C ALA A 113 0.51 -6.26 -0.92
N GLY A 114 1.09 -5.40 -0.07
CA GLY A 114 1.12 -5.66 1.37
C GLY A 114 -0.26 -5.72 2.02
N ILE A 115 -1.19 -4.85 1.59
CA ILE A 115 -2.60 -4.89 2.04
C ILE A 115 -3.28 -6.19 1.60
N PHE A 116 -3.06 -6.66 0.36
CA PHE A 116 -3.61 -7.94 -0.09
C PHE A 116 -3.09 -9.12 0.73
N ILE A 117 -1.79 -9.13 1.04
CA ILE A 117 -1.19 -10.18 1.87
C ILE A 117 -1.82 -10.20 3.27
N TRP A 118 -2.08 -9.03 3.88
CA TRP A 118 -2.82 -8.96 5.14
C TRP A 118 -4.23 -9.55 5.03
N GLN A 119 -4.99 -9.25 3.97
CA GLN A 119 -6.37 -9.76 3.84
C GLN A 119 -6.45 -11.28 3.57
N ILE A 120 -5.45 -11.84 2.90
CA ILE A 120 -5.40 -13.27 2.59
C ILE A 120 -4.85 -14.07 3.79
N ALA A 121 -4.11 -13.43 4.70
CA ALA A 121 -3.52 -14.10 5.86
C ALA A 121 -4.62 -14.83 6.66
N PRO A 122 -4.47 -16.15 6.93
CA PRO A 122 -5.42 -16.91 7.74
C PRO A 122 -5.60 -16.35 9.15
N ALA A 123 -4.56 -15.70 9.66
CA ALA A 123 -4.55 -15.06 10.96
C ALA A 123 -5.16 -13.64 10.98
N SER A 124 -5.62 -13.12 9.83
CA SER A 124 -6.14 -11.75 9.76
C SER A 124 -7.38 -11.58 10.62
N TRP A 125 -7.44 -10.46 11.34
CA TRP A 125 -8.54 -10.12 12.22
C TRP A 125 -9.88 -10.16 11.49
N ILE A 126 -9.97 -9.67 10.25
CA ILE A 126 -11.23 -9.65 9.50
C ILE A 126 -11.80 -11.04 9.23
N ARG A 127 -10.93 -12.06 9.13
CA ARG A 127 -11.32 -13.47 9.01
C ARG A 127 -11.65 -14.07 10.37
N GLN A 128 -10.86 -13.74 11.39
CA GLN A 128 -11.00 -14.28 12.75
C GLN A 128 -12.20 -13.72 13.52
N SER A 129 -12.58 -12.47 13.27
CA SER A 129 -13.68 -11.78 13.96
C SER A 129 -15.06 -12.26 13.52
N GLY A 130 -15.15 -13.13 12.50
CA GLY A 130 -16.42 -13.53 11.89
C GLY A 130 -17.07 -12.41 11.06
N MET A 131 -16.44 -11.23 10.92
CA MET A 131 -17.04 -10.11 10.19
C MET A 131 -17.33 -10.43 8.72
N LEU A 132 -16.56 -11.33 8.09
CA LEU A 132 -16.84 -11.78 6.72
C LEU A 132 -18.12 -12.62 6.58
N GLU A 133 -18.71 -13.11 7.68
CA GLU A 133 -20.03 -13.74 7.67
C GLU A 133 -21.13 -12.72 7.34
N ASN A 134 -20.91 -11.46 7.70
CA ASN A 134 -21.80 -10.37 7.31
C ASN A 134 -21.62 -10.06 5.82
N VAL A 135 -22.68 -10.29 5.04
CA VAL A 135 -22.71 -10.05 3.59
C VAL A 135 -22.30 -8.63 3.23
N GLY A 136 -22.71 -7.63 4.02
CA GLY A 136 -22.36 -6.22 3.78
C GLY A 136 -20.86 -5.98 3.90
N VAL A 137 -20.22 -6.49 4.95
CA VAL A 137 -18.76 -6.39 5.13
C VAL A 137 -18.02 -7.14 4.02
N ARG A 138 -18.50 -8.34 3.66
CA ARG A 138 -17.92 -9.12 2.56
C ARG A 138 -17.95 -8.35 1.24
N LEU A 139 -19.06 -7.72 0.90
CA LEU A 139 -19.18 -6.89 -0.31
C LEU A 139 -18.23 -5.68 -0.27
N LEU A 140 -18.06 -5.04 0.89
CA LEU A 140 -17.11 -3.94 1.06
C LEU A 140 -15.66 -4.38 0.86
N VAL A 141 -15.27 -5.54 1.39
CA VAL A 141 -13.92 -6.11 1.21
C VAL A 141 -13.66 -6.44 -0.26
N VAL A 142 -14.62 -7.06 -0.94
CA VAL A 142 -14.53 -7.34 -2.39
C VAL A 142 -14.44 -6.04 -3.18
N ALA A 143 -15.29 -5.05 -2.91
CA ALA A 143 -15.27 -3.76 -3.58
C ALA A 143 -13.93 -3.04 -3.39
N PHE A 144 -13.39 -3.03 -2.17
CA PHE A 144 -12.08 -2.45 -1.86
C PHE A 144 -10.94 -3.19 -2.58
N THR A 145 -11.01 -4.52 -2.64
CA THR A 145 -10.03 -5.37 -3.34
C THR A 145 -10.02 -5.04 -4.82
N LEU A 146 -11.20 -5.01 -5.46
CA LEU A 146 -11.35 -4.66 -6.87
C LEU A 146 -10.88 -3.24 -7.17
N TRP A 147 -11.21 -2.27 -6.31
CA TRP A 147 -10.75 -0.89 -6.45
C TRP A 147 -9.23 -0.78 -6.34
N SER A 148 -8.61 -1.50 -5.40
CA SER A 148 -7.15 -1.54 -5.24
C SER A 148 -6.45 -2.17 -6.44
N LEU A 149 -7.02 -3.24 -7.01
CA LEU A 149 -6.53 -3.85 -8.25
C LEU A 149 -6.69 -2.90 -9.44
N ALA A 150 -7.83 -2.21 -9.55
CA ALA A 150 -8.07 -1.23 -10.60
C ALA A 150 -7.06 -0.06 -10.53
N ILE A 151 -6.71 0.40 -9.33
CA ILE A 151 -5.66 1.42 -9.15
C ILE A 151 -4.31 0.90 -9.62
N CYS A 152 -3.92 -0.32 -9.22
CA CYS A 152 -2.67 -0.93 -9.66
C CYS A 152 -2.63 -1.03 -11.19
N TYR A 153 -3.69 -1.55 -11.81
CA TYR A 153 -3.82 -1.64 -13.25
C TYR A 153 -3.76 -0.28 -13.94
N SER A 154 -4.48 0.72 -13.44
CA SER A 154 -4.53 2.07 -14.03
C SER A 154 -3.21 2.84 -13.93
N SER A 155 -2.29 2.44 -13.02
CA SER A 155 -0.98 3.08 -12.89
C SER A 155 -0.08 2.86 -14.09
N PHE A 156 -0.20 1.72 -14.80
CA PHE A 156 0.58 1.44 -16.00
C PHE A 156 0.29 2.39 -17.17
N PRO A 157 -0.96 2.53 -17.65
CA PRO A 157 -1.27 3.47 -18.72
C PRO A 157 -1.04 4.92 -18.29
N ARG A 158 -1.28 5.26 -17.01
CA ARG A 158 -0.98 6.60 -16.48
C ARG A 158 0.51 6.91 -16.49
N ALA A 159 1.36 5.97 -16.05
CA ALA A 159 2.81 6.14 -16.08
C ALA A 159 3.28 6.38 -17.51
N ARG A 160 2.79 5.61 -18.49
CA ARG A 160 3.13 5.81 -19.90
C ARG A 160 2.67 7.16 -20.43
N LEU A 161 1.47 7.62 -20.05
CA LEU A 161 0.98 8.93 -20.46
C LEU A 161 1.84 10.06 -19.90
N GLU A 162 2.19 10.00 -18.61
CA GLU A 162 3.11 10.97 -17.99
C GLU A 162 4.48 10.96 -18.66
N ASP A 163 4.97 9.78 -19.01
CA ASP A 163 6.25 9.59 -19.70
C ASP A 163 6.26 10.22 -21.11
N THR A 164 5.17 10.06 -21.87
CA THR A 164 4.97 10.76 -23.15
C THR A 164 4.94 12.27 -22.96
N ILE A 165 4.19 12.77 -21.97
CA ILE A 165 4.11 14.21 -21.68
C ILE A 165 5.50 14.75 -21.31
N MET A 166 6.29 14.01 -20.53
CA MET A 166 7.67 14.39 -20.20
C MET A 166 8.59 14.36 -21.44
N SER A 167 8.40 13.41 -22.35
CA SER A 167 9.13 13.36 -23.62
C SER A 167 8.82 14.57 -24.49
N ASP A 168 7.55 14.98 -24.59
CA ASP A 168 7.11 16.10 -25.40
C ASP A 168 7.61 17.44 -24.82
N GLU A 169 7.58 17.60 -23.50
CA GLU A 169 8.01 18.83 -22.81
C GLU A 169 9.54 19.00 -22.77
N PHE A 170 10.27 17.93 -22.41
CA PHE A 170 11.72 18.01 -22.15
C PHE A 170 12.58 17.49 -23.32
N GLY A 171 11.97 16.91 -24.36
CA GLY A 171 12.62 16.48 -25.59
C GLY A 171 13.90 15.67 -25.36
N ASP A 172 15.03 16.19 -25.83
CA ASP A 172 16.32 15.49 -25.78
C ASP A 172 16.91 15.34 -24.38
N GLN A 173 16.49 16.18 -23.42
CA GLN A 173 16.86 15.98 -22.02
C GLN A 173 16.22 14.71 -21.47
N TRP A 174 14.93 14.51 -21.73
CA TRP A 174 14.22 13.31 -21.33
C TRP A 174 14.76 12.07 -22.05
N LYS A 175 14.99 12.12 -23.37
CA LYS A 175 15.55 10.98 -24.13
C LYS A 175 16.90 10.52 -23.59
N ARG A 176 17.80 11.46 -23.22
CA ARG A 176 19.10 11.13 -22.64
C ARG A 176 18.96 10.44 -21.29
N TRP A 177 18.06 10.92 -20.44
CA TRP A 177 17.79 10.32 -19.14
C TRP A 177 17.08 8.95 -19.27
N ALA A 178 16.08 8.82 -20.13
CA ALA A 178 15.36 7.57 -20.36
C ALA A 178 16.25 6.44 -20.89
N ARG A 179 17.33 6.77 -21.62
CA ARG A 179 18.35 5.78 -21.99
C ARG A 179 19.17 5.28 -20.80
N GLN A 180 19.41 6.12 -19.80
CA GLN A 180 20.12 5.74 -18.57
C GLN A 180 19.20 4.98 -17.60
N VAL A 181 17.90 5.28 -17.64
CA VAL A 181 16.88 4.70 -16.76
C VAL A 181 15.78 4.06 -17.62
N PRO A 182 16.04 2.86 -18.20
CA PRO A 182 15.11 2.24 -19.15
C PRO A 182 13.81 1.78 -18.48
N TYR A 183 13.87 1.44 -17.20
CA TYR A 183 12.78 0.83 -16.45
C TYR A 183 11.66 1.83 -16.14
N LEU A 184 10.42 1.50 -16.51
CA LEU A 184 9.26 2.37 -16.27
C LEU A 184 8.84 2.35 -14.79
N LEU A 185 8.61 1.15 -14.24
CA LEU A 185 8.03 0.95 -12.90
C LEU A 185 8.84 -0.02 -12.05
N ILE A 186 9.20 -1.17 -12.59
CA ILE A 186 9.89 -2.24 -11.85
C ILE A 186 11.30 -2.37 -12.45
N PRO A 187 12.37 -2.34 -11.64
CA PRO A 187 13.72 -2.60 -12.14
C PRO A 187 13.77 -3.93 -12.89
N TYR A 188 14.49 -3.97 -14.01
CA TYR A 188 14.64 -5.16 -14.86
C TYR A 188 13.38 -5.63 -15.60
N VAL A 189 12.28 -4.88 -15.54
CA VAL A 189 11.06 -5.09 -16.34
C VAL A 189 10.93 -3.94 -17.36
N TYR A 190 10.82 -4.29 -18.64
CA TYR A 190 10.81 -3.35 -19.77
C TYR A 190 9.39 -2.98 -20.21
#